data_AF-A0A8H2WH75-F1
#
_entry.id   AF-A0A8H2WH75-F1
#
_cell.length_a   1.000
_cell.length_b   1.000
_cell.length_c   1.000
_cell.angle_alpha   90.00
_cell.angle_beta   90.00
_cell.angle_gamma   90.00
#
_symmetry.space_group_name_H-M   'P 1'
#
loop_
_entity.id
_entity.type
_entity.pdbx_description
1 polymer ?
#
loop_
_entity_poly.entity_id
_entity_poly.type
_entity_poly.pdbx_seq_one_letter_code
_entity_poly.pdbx_strand_id
1 'polypeptide(L)'
;MPAVIPLPQPGPPKFVTPEEHKQLTASTPSSFGDIPPVLQRKEENVQVTFDPPIPDFGSDEKGTLYVIESALAFVWPSGVGFTIEYPRITLHAVSKGESGPSVYCQLDESAEGPGAPGADEEQDDSEMREMKIIPSNPESVEPIFEALSQCAALHPDPNDEGEGEEDGWANEGKSEFETFDGTNEEELSEVGRAALAHLESIIVFPEETQDEDPPEEALKDADETKDKTSGT
;
A
#
# COMPACT_ATOMS: atom_id res chain seq x y z
N MET A 1 3.55 -22.76 14.85
CA MET A 1 4.99 -22.71 14.44
C MET A 1 5.64 -21.52 15.13
N PRO A 2 6.93 -21.49 15.49
CA PRO A 2 7.49 -20.32 16.19
C PRO A 2 7.39 -19.05 15.32
N ALA A 3 7.18 -17.89 15.95
CA ALA A 3 7.11 -16.60 15.24
C ALA A 3 8.45 -16.22 14.59
N VAL A 4 9.54 -16.53 15.28
CA VAL A 4 10.91 -16.24 14.86
C VAL A 4 11.50 -17.49 14.23
N ILE A 5 11.75 -17.43 12.92
CA ILE A 5 12.26 -18.57 12.14
C ILE A 5 13.73 -18.31 11.81
N PRO A 6 14.67 -19.21 12.15
CA PRO A 6 16.07 -19.06 11.76
C PRO A 6 16.24 -19.10 10.24
N LEU A 7 17.16 -18.30 9.71
CA LEU A 7 17.48 -18.33 8.29
C LEU A 7 18.11 -19.67 7.89
N PRO A 8 17.64 -20.31 6.80
CA PRO A 8 18.14 -21.62 6.38
C PRO A 8 19.54 -21.56 5.75
N GLN A 9 19.98 -20.38 5.31
CA GLN A 9 21.29 -20.15 4.71
C GLN A 9 21.91 -18.86 5.26
N PRO A 10 23.25 -18.79 5.35
CA PRO A 10 23.92 -17.58 5.80
C PRO A 10 23.78 -16.46 4.78
N GLY A 11 23.38 -15.28 5.24
CA GLY A 11 23.15 -14.10 4.40
C GLY A 11 21.68 -13.68 4.33
N PRO A 12 21.36 -12.58 3.65
CA PRO A 12 19.99 -12.09 3.59
C PRO A 12 19.09 -13.01 2.77
N PRO A 13 17.78 -13.06 3.07
CA PRO A 13 16.82 -13.76 2.23
C PRO A 13 16.78 -13.19 0.81
N LYS A 14 16.22 -13.94 -0.14
CA LYS A 14 16.06 -13.49 -1.52
C LYS A 14 15.07 -12.31 -1.57
N PHE A 15 15.51 -11.17 -2.07
CA PHE A 15 14.69 -9.99 -2.31
C PHE A 15 15.09 -9.33 -3.63
N VAL A 16 14.22 -8.47 -4.17
CA VAL A 16 14.56 -7.51 -5.24
C VAL A 16 14.34 -6.10 -4.76
N THR A 17 15.07 -5.15 -5.34
CA THR A 17 14.79 -3.74 -5.09
C THR A 17 13.49 -3.30 -5.77
N PRO A 18 12.85 -2.21 -5.31
CA PRO A 18 11.64 -1.67 -5.94
C PRO A 18 11.85 -1.32 -7.43
N GLU A 19 13.05 -0.89 -7.79
CA GLU A 19 13.43 -0.55 -9.16
C GLU A 19 13.51 -1.80 -10.06
N GLU A 20 14.07 -2.89 -9.54
CA GLU A 20 14.12 -4.18 -10.23
C GLU A 20 12.72 -4.80 -10.39
N HIS A 21 11.89 -4.72 -9.34
CA HIS A 21 10.49 -5.16 -9.41
C HIS A 21 9.70 -4.43 -10.49
N LYS A 22 9.91 -3.11 -10.63
CA LYS A 22 9.29 -2.31 -11.69
C LYS A 22 9.76 -2.73 -13.08
N GLN A 23 11.03 -3.10 -13.25
CA GLN A 23 11.55 -3.61 -14.53
C GLN A 23 11.01 -5.00 -14.88
N LEU A 24 10.92 -5.89 -13.89
CA LEU A 24 10.36 -7.24 -14.04
C LEU A 24 8.87 -7.21 -14.38
N THR A 25 8.12 -6.28 -13.80
CA THR A 25 6.68 -6.12 -14.09
C THR A 25 6.42 -5.35 -15.39
N ALA A 26 7.34 -4.45 -15.80
CA ALA A 26 7.22 -3.69 -17.04
C ALA A 26 7.48 -4.55 -18.30
N SER A 27 8.25 -5.62 -18.17
CA SER A 27 8.52 -6.57 -19.25
C SER A 27 7.66 -7.79 -19.00
N THR A 28 6.55 -7.94 -19.74
CA THR A 28 5.56 -9.04 -19.64
C THR A 28 6.18 -10.34 -19.12
N PRO A 29 6.09 -10.64 -17.81
CA PRO A 29 6.78 -11.79 -17.25
C PRO A 29 6.07 -13.06 -17.72
N SER A 30 6.84 -14.12 -17.98
CA SER A 30 6.28 -15.42 -18.35
C SER A 30 5.50 -16.07 -17.20
N SER A 31 5.71 -15.60 -15.96
CA SER A 31 4.91 -15.94 -14.78
C SER A 31 5.09 -14.89 -13.70
N PHE A 32 4.00 -14.35 -13.16
CA PHE A 32 4.02 -13.41 -12.02
C PHE A 32 4.42 -14.08 -10.70
N GLY A 33 4.37 -15.42 -10.63
CA GLY A 33 4.74 -16.20 -9.43
C GLY A 33 6.25 -16.39 -9.23
N ASP A 34 7.09 -15.93 -10.15
CA ASP A 34 8.56 -15.98 -10.03
C ASP A 34 9.15 -14.65 -9.56
N ILE A 35 8.32 -13.62 -9.39
CA ILE A 35 8.79 -12.30 -8.97
C ILE A 35 9.13 -12.37 -7.48
N PRO A 36 10.40 -12.23 -7.08
CA PRO A 36 10.79 -12.25 -5.68
C PRO A 36 10.20 -11.05 -4.93
N PRO A 37 10.04 -11.15 -3.60
CA PRO A 37 9.43 -10.09 -2.81
C PRO A 37 10.31 -8.84 -2.77
N VAL A 38 9.66 -7.68 -2.72
CA VAL A 38 10.38 -6.40 -2.78
C VAL A 38 10.97 -6.04 -1.42
N LEU A 39 12.22 -5.60 -1.41
CA LEU A 39 12.86 -4.98 -0.27
C LEU A 39 12.32 -3.55 -0.13
N GLN A 40 11.55 -3.30 0.93
CA GLN A 40 11.05 -1.97 1.27
C GLN A 40 12.12 -1.13 1.97
N ARG A 41 12.87 -1.72 2.90
CA ARG A 41 13.92 -1.01 3.64
C ARG A 41 15.08 -1.92 4.02
N LYS A 42 16.30 -1.41 3.91
CA LYS A 42 17.50 -2.00 4.52
C LYS A 42 18.10 -1.00 5.49
N GLU A 43 18.37 -1.44 6.72
CA GLU A 43 19.04 -0.63 7.73
C GLU A 43 20.22 -1.40 8.35
N GLU A 44 21.37 -0.75 8.45
CA GLU A 44 22.60 -1.34 9.00
C GLU A 44 22.85 -0.84 10.43
N ASN A 45 23.64 -1.58 11.21
CA ASN A 45 23.97 -1.24 12.60
C ASN A 45 22.73 -1.19 13.50
N VAL A 46 21.82 -2.14 13.32
CA VAL A 46 20.61 -2.29 14.12
C VAL A 46 20.83 -3.36 15.17
N GLN A 47 20.44 -3.09 16.41
CA GLN A 47 20.40 -4.07 17.48
C GLN A 47 18.97 -4.58 17.64
N VAL A 48 18.80 -5.89 17.84
CA VAL A 48 17.49 -6.48 18.13
C VAL A 48 17.56 -7.21 19.45
N THR A 49 16.58 -6.98 20.31
CA THR A 49 16.43 -7.70 21.59
C THR A 49 15.05 -8.36 21.66
N PHE A 50 15.00 -9.49 22.36
CA PHE A 50 13.76 -10.23 22.59
C PHE A 50 13.50 -10.33 24.10
N ASP A 51 12.25 -10.20 24.49
CA ASP A 51 11.78 -10.49 25.85
C ASP A 51 10.56 -11.43 25.76
N PRO A 52 10.66 -12.68 26.24
CA PRO A 52 11.86 -13.32 26.80
C PRO A 52 13.01 -13.46 25.77
N PRO A 53 14.26 -13.71 26.17
CA PRO A 53 15.37 -13.91 25.23
C PRO A 53 15.28 -15.28 24.54
N ILE A 54 15.75 -15.36 23.28
CA ILE A 54 15.82 -16.62 22.52
C ILE A 54 17.27 -17.16 22.60
N PRO A 55 17.49 -18.42 23.04
CA PRO A 55 18.82 -18.97 23.31
C PRO A 55 19.79 -18.98 22.12
N ASP A 56 19.29 -18.96 20.88
CA ASP A 56 20.10 -18.92 19.65
C ASP A 56 20.33 -17.51 19.08
N PHE A 57 19.63 -16.49 19.60
CA PHE A 57 19.61 -15.13 19.04
C PHE A 57 20.09 -14.04 20.02
N GLY A 58 20.59 -14.43 21.19
CA GLY A 58 21.00 -13.54 22.27
C GLY A 58 22.37 -12.87 22.10
N SER A 59 22.64 -12.25 20.95
CA SER A 59 23.88 -11.47 20.75
C SER A 59 23.59 -9.97 20.86
N ASP A 60 24.34 -9.25 21.70
CA ASP A 60 24.34 -7.77 21.79
C ASP A 60 24.98 -7.11 20.54
N GLU A 61 25.26 -7.91 19.51
CA GLU A 61 25.88 -7.47 18.28
C GLU A 61 24.87 -6.78 17.36
N LYS A 62 25.33 -5.71 16.73
CA LYS A 62 24.55 -4.99 15.72
C LYS A 62 24.63 -5.73 14.39
N GLY A 63 23.49 -5.89 13.75
CA GLY A 63 23.34 -6.53 12.45
C GLY A 63 22.68 -5.61 11.42
N THR A 64 22.16 -6.23 10.37
CA THR A 64 21.43 -5.58 9.29
C THR A 64 19.99 -6.06 9.30
N LEU A 65 19.06 -5.10 9.34
CA LEU A 65 17.63 -5.30 9.23
C LEU A 65 17.20 -5.17 7.76
N TYR A 66 16.36 -6.09 7.30
CA TYR A 66 15.75 -6.12 5.99
C TYR A 66 14.24 -6.19 6.16
N VAL A 67 13.54 -5.12 5.81
CA VAL A 67 12.08 -5.08 5.74
C VAL A 67 11.70 -5.43 4.31
N ILE A 68 11.22 -6.65 4.11
CA ILE A 68 10.84 -7.20 2.80
C ILE A 68 9.34 -7.38 2.81
N GLU A 69 8.66 -7.27 1.68
CA GLU A 69 7.21 -7.43 1.60
C GLU A 69 6.72 -8.77 2.14
N SER A 70 7.47 -9.85 1.97
CA SER A 70 7.06 -11.17 2.47
C SER A 70 7.30 -11.38 3.96
N ALA A 71 8.38 -10.80 4.51
CA ALA A 71 8.80 -11.02 5.89
C ALA A 71 9.79 -9.96 6.35
N LEU A 72 9.85 -9.73 7.66
CA LEU A 72 10.94 -9.01 8.31
C LEU A 72 12.11 -9.95 8.51
N ALA A 73 13.33 -9.56 8.12
CA ALA A 73 14.52 -10.37 8.32
C ALA A 73 15.64 -9.58 9.01
N PHE A 74 16.42 -10.26 9.83
CA PHE A 74 17.57 -9.69 10.50
C PHE A 74 18.77 -10.63 10.39
N VAL A 75 19.95 -10.07 10.07
CA VAL A 75 21.18 -10.83 9.85
C VAL A 75 22.33 -10.23 10.66
N TRP A 76 22.97 -11.04 11.48
CA TRP A 76 24.19 -10.65 12.20
C TRP A 76 25.42 -10.67 11.28
N PRO A 77 26.52 -9.99 11.65
CA PRO A 77 27.78 -10.04 10.91
C PRO A 77 28.36 -11.45 10.74
N SER A 78 28.00 -12.39 11.62
CA SER A 78 28.36 -13.81 11.54
C SER A 78 27.70 -14.54 10.36
N GLY A 79 26.69 -13.94 9.73
CA GLY A 79 25.88 -14.53 8.66
C GLY A 79 24.67 -15.31 9.18
N VAL A 80 24.56 -15.52 10.50
CA VAL A 80 23.34 -16.06 11.12
C VAL A 80 22.26 -14.98 11.11
N GLY A 81 20.99 -15.38 11.06
CA GLY A 81 19.88 -14.45 11.13
C GLY A 81 18.55 -15.16 11.32
N PHE A 82 17.47 -14.39 11.33
CA PHE A 82 16.10 -14.88 11.44
C PHE A 82 15.15 -14.09 10.55
N THR A 83 13.97 -14.65 10.35
CA THR A 83 12.82 -14.06 9.63
C THR A 83 11.56 -14.17 10.48
N ILE A 84 10.70 -13.17 10.35
CA ILE A 84 9.39 -13.09 11.00
C ILE A 84 8.38 -12.71 9.91
N GLU A 85 7.32 -13.49 9.78
CA GLU A 85 6.22 -13.20 8.85
C GLU A 85 5.29 -12.14 9.46
N TYR A 86 4.74 -11.24 8.63
CA TYR A 86 3.92 -10.14 9.12
C TYR A 86 2.69 -10.56 9.93
N PRO A 87 1.95 -11.63 9.59
CA PRO A 87 0.83 -12.09 10.42
C PRO A 87 1.25 -12.42 11.86
N ARG A 88 2.52 -12.77 12.11
CA ARG A 88 3.01 -13.08 13.45
C ARG A 88 3.39 -11.84 14.24
N ILE A 89 3.38 -10.65 13.62
CA ILE A 89 3.60 -9.36 14.28
C ILE A 89 2.22 -8.81 14.64
N THR A 90 1.79 -9.03 15.87
CA THR A 90 0.50 -8.56 16.39
C THR A 90 0.40 -7.04 16.38
N LEU A 91 1.49 -6.37 16.76
CA LEU A 91 1.55 -4.90 16.78
C LEU A 91 2.99 -4.42 16.66
N HIS A 92 3.17 -3.24 16.07
CA HIS A 92 4.42 -2.49 16.07
C HIS A 92 4.18 -1.02 16.42
N ALA A 93 5.09 -0.44 17.21
CA ALA A 93 5.00 0.95 17.65
C ALA A 93 6.37 1.59 17.81
N VAL A 94 6.45 2.91 17.65
CA VAL A 94 7.65 3.67 17.98
C VAL A 94 7.72 3.84 19.50
N SER A 95 8.80 3.33 20.10
CA SER A 95 9.07 3.43 21.53
C SER A 95 10.29 4.30 21.81
N LYS A 96 10.20 5.15 22.83
CA LYS A 96 11.29 6.01 23.31
C LYS A 96 11.67 5.55 24.71
N GLY A 97 12.51 4.50 24.77
CA GLY A 97 12.95 3.89 26.02
C GLY A 97 14.27 4.46 26.54
N GLU A 98 14.77 3.92 27.66
CA GLU A 98 16.08 4.27 28.23
C GLU A 98 17.25 3.98 27.28
N SER A 99 17.10 2.99 26.39
CA SER A 99 18.08 2.65 25.34
C SER A 99 18.01 3.55 24.10
N GLY A 100 17.12 4.55 24.08
CA GLY A 100 16.91 5.44 22.94
C GLY A 100 15.65 5.13 22.13
N PRO A 101 15.44 5.82 20.99
CA PRO A 101 14.30 5.57 20.13
C PRO A 101 14.47 4.23 19.41
N SER A 102 13.40 3.44 19.42
CA SER A 102 13.36 2.06 18.94
C SER A 102 11.98 1.75 18.36
N VAL A 103 11.88 0.68 17.57
CA VAL A 103 10.58 0.11 17.18
C VAL A 103 10.32 -1.09 18.07
N TYR A 104 9.23 -1.04 18.81
CA TYR A 104 8.69 -2.15 19.58
C TYR A 104 7.79 -2.98 18.68
N CYS A 105 7.89 -4.30 18.76
CA CYS A 105 7.05 -5.26 18.09
C CYS A 105 6.59 -6.31 19.09
N GLN A 106 5.30 -6.63 19.08
CA GLN A 106 4.73 -7.75 19.82
C GLN A 106 4.50 -8.90 18.83
N LEU A 107 5.04 -10.07 19.16
CA LEU A 107 5.01 -11.26 18.34
C LEU A 107 4.09 -12.30 18.98
N ASP A 108 3.23 -12.88 18.16
CA ASP A 108 2.40 -14.00 18.53
C ASP A 108 3.18 -15.31 18.36
N GLU A 109 3.50 -16.02 19.43
CA GLU A 109 4.18 -17.33 19.38
C GLU A 109 3.23 -18.52 19.47
N SER A 110 1.92 -18.28 19.50
CA SER A 110 0.91 -19.34 19.54
C SER A 110 1.16 -20.42 18.48
N ALA A 111 0.94 -21.69 18.81
CA ALA A 111 1.22 -22.77 17.86
C ALA A 111 0.33 -22.71 16.61
N GLU A 112 -0.88 -22.15 16.76
CA GLU A 112 -1.99 -22.19 15.81
C GLU A 112 -2.05 -20.97 14.88
N GLY A 113 -1.37 -19.86 15.20
CA GLY A 113 -1.43 -18.64 14.40
C GLY A 113 -2.16 -17.51 15.11
N PRO A 114 -2.01 -16.26 14.64
CA PRO A 114 -2.86 -15.16 15.09
C PRO A 114 -4.34 -15.51 14.83
N GLY A 115 -5.22 -15.20 15.79
CA GLY A 115 -6.68 -15.38 15.63
C GLY A 115 -7.23 -16.82 15.70
N ALA A 116 -6.45 -17.81 16.15
CA ALA A 116 -6.94 -19.20 16.19
C ALA A 116 -8.19 -19.39 17.10
N PRO A 117 -9.19 -20.20 16.70
CA PRO A 117 -10.41 -20.42 17.47
C PRO A 117 -10.10 -21.17 18.78
N GLY A 118 -9.98 -20.43 19.86
CA GLY A 118 -9.46 -20.90 21.16
C GLY A 118 -8.49 -19.92 21.82
N ALA A 119 -8.04 -18.91 21.08
CA ALA A 119 -7.53 -17.65 21.62
C ALA A 119 -8.70 -16.87 22.24
N ASP A 120 -9.17 -17.36 23.39
CA ASP A 120 -10.03 -16.57 24.27
C ASP A 120 -9.29 -15.26 24.61
N GLU A 121 -9.98 -14.15 24.79
CA GLU A 121 -9.36 -12.86 25.18
C GLU A 121 -8.63 -12.93 26.56
N GLU A 122 -8.72 -14.08 27.24
CA GLU A 122 -7.97 -14.46 28.44
C GLU A 122 -6.70 -15.29 28.14
N GLN A 123 -6.24 -15.39 26.88
CA GLN A 123 -5.03 -16.12 26.51
C GLN A 123 -3.81 -15.44 27.14
N ASP A 124 -3.25 -16.15 28.12
CA ASP A 124 -2.10 -15.84 28.96
C ASP A 124 -0.98 -15.13 28.17
N ASP A 125 -0.53 -13.95 28.64
CA ASP A 125 0.63 -13.20 28.10
C ASP A 125 1.89 -14.07 27.89
N SER A 126 1.92 -15.30 28.44
CA SER A 126 3.00 -16.27 28.27
C SER A 126 3.25 -16.74 26.83
N GLU A 127 2.30 -16.60 25.90
CA GLU A 127 2.50 -16.99 24.48
C GLU A 127 2.90 -15.81 23.58
N MET A 128 3.06 -14.61 24.16
CA MET A 128 3.49 -13.41 23.43
C MET A 128 4.97 -13.13 23.70
N ARG A 129 5.68 -12.69 22.65
CA ARG A 129 7.09 -12.29 22.75
C ARG A 129 7.27 -10.87 22.28
N GLU A 130 7.96 -10.08 23.07
CA GLU A 130 8.34 -8.74 22.68
C GLU A 130 9.65 -8.76 21.90
N MET A 131 9.72 -7.97 20.84
CA MET A 131 10.94 -7.69 20.09
C MET A 131 11.15 -6.17 20.02
N LYS A 132 12.37 -5.72 20.29
CA LYS A 132 12.76 -4.31 20.18
C LYS A 132 13.86 -4.14 19.15
N ILE A 133 13.62 -3.25 18.19
CA ILE A 133 14.54 -2.91 17.11
C ILE A 133 15.15 -1.54 17.43
N ILE A 134 16.44 -1.53 17.74
CA ILE A 134 17.17 -0.34 18.20
C ILE A 134 18.21 0.03 17.12
N PRO A 135 17.88 0.94 16.20
CA PRO A 135 18.85 1.41 15.22
C PRO A 135 19.92 2.29 15.88
N SER A 136 21.14 2.26 15.36
CA SER A 136 22.20 3.18 15.81
C SER A 136 21.89 4.65 15.48
N ASN A 137 21.14 4.88 14.39
CA ASN A 137 20.68 6.20 14.00
C ASN A 137 19.23 6.40 14.47
N PRO A 138 18.94 7.37 15.35
CA PRO A 138 17.58 7.61 15.84
C PRO A 138 16.62 8.08 14.74
N GLU A 139 17.12 8.72 13.69
CA GLU A 139 16.31 9.17 12.54
C GLU A 139 15.82 8.00 11.68
N SER A 140 16.42 6.81 11.82
CA SER A 140 16.01 5.62 11.08
C SER A 140 14.80 4.92 11.69
N VAL A 141 14.37 5.28 12.91
CA VAL A 141 13.24 4.65 13.60
C VAL A 141 11.92 4.88 12.87
N GLU A 142 11.64 6.12 12.48
CA GLU A 142 10.41 6.47 11.73
C GLU A 142 10.34 5.76 10.37
N PRO A 143 11.39 5.77 9.52
CA PRO A 143 11.42 5.01 8.28
C PRO A 143 11.24 3.49 8.46
N ILE A 144 11.79 2.90 9.52
CA ILE A 144 11.61 1.46 9.80
C ILE A 144 10.15 1.19 10.15
N PHE A 145 9.57 2.01 11.03
CA PHE A 145 8.16 1.90 11.42
C PHE A 145 7.22 2.05 10.21
N GLU A 146 7.48 3.01 9.33
CA GLU A 146 6.70 3.22 8.11
C GLU A 146 6.78 2.00 7.18
N ALA A 147 7.99 1.49 6.93
CA ALA A 147 8.18 0.31 6.09
C ALA A 147 7.48 -0.94 6.67
N LEU A 148 7.54 -1.14 7.99
CA LEU A 148 6.81 -2.21 8.68
C LEU A 148 5.30 -2.04 8.52
N SER A 149 4.79 -0.83 8.68
CA SER A 149 3.37 -0.53 8.54
C SER A 149 2.85 -0.78 7.12
N GLN A 150 3.63 -0.40 6.11
CA GLN A 150 3.32 -0.67 4.71
C GLN A 150 3.27 -2.17 4.42
N CYS A 151 4.23 -2.93 4.95
CA CYS A 151 4.23 -4.37 4.74
C CYS A 151 3.11 -5.07 5.51
N ALA A 152 2.84 -4.68 6.77
CA ALA A 152 1.72 -5.23 7.54
C ALA A 152 0.37 -5.04 6.82
N ALA A 153 0.17 -3.90 6.16
CA ALA A 153 -1.03 -3.63 5.37
C ALA A 153 -1.20 -4.57 4.14
N LEU A 154 -0.14 -5.21 3.67
CA LEU A 154 -0.19 -6.20 2.58
C LEU A 154 -0.56 -7.61 3.06
N HIS A 155 -0.59 -7.84 4.37
CA HIS A 155 -0.91 -9.14 4.99
C HIS A 155 -2.09 -9.00 5.96
N PRO A 156 -3.32 -8.78 5.47
CA PRO A 156 -4.50 -8.81 6.32
C PRO A 156 -4.64 -10.20 6.96
N ASP A 157 -5.08 -10.24 8.21
CA ASP A 157 -5.25 -11.49 8.95
C ASP A 157 -6.35 -12.33 8.28
N PRO A 158 -6.09 -13.60 7.89
CA PRO A 158 -7.09 -14.46 7.27
C PRO A 158 -8.28 -14.79 8.19
N ASN A 159 -8.18 -14.57 9.50
CA ASN A 159 -9.27 -14.77 10.44
C ASN A 159 -10.04 -13.48 10.77
N ASP A 160 -9.59 -12.32 10.30
CA ASP A 160 -10.31 -11.03 10.36
C ASP A 160 -11.36 -10.92 9.23
N GLU A 161 -11.93 -12.06 8.81
CA GLU A 161 -13.10 -12.10 7.95
C GLU A 161 -14.37 -11.82 8.77
N GLY A 162 -14.52 -10.57 9.21
CA GLY A 162 -15.80 -9.97 9.53
C GLY A 162 -16.40 -10.30 10.90
N GLU A 163 -15.95 -9.59 11.91
CA GLU A 163 -16.88 -9.15 12.96
C GLU A 163 -17.79 -8.08 12.35
N GLY A 164 -19.04 -8.47 12.10
CA GLY A 164 -20.05 -7.55 11.60
C GLY A 164 -20.38 -6.48 12.63
N GLU A 165 -19.81 -5.30 12.46
CA GLU A 165 -20.31 -4.06 13.05
C GLU A 165 -20.49 -2.97 12.00
N GLU A 166 -21.75 -2.93 11.55
CA GLU A 166 -22.47 -1.73 11.15
C GLU A 166 -22.33 -0.63 12.23
N ASP A 167 -21.36 0.26 12.11
CA ASP A 167 -21.47 1.69 12.46
C ASP A 167 -20.21 2.49 12.07
N GLY A 168 -20.32 3.49 11.19
CA GLY A 168 -20.41 4.85 11.73
C GLY A 168 -20.01 5.93 10.73
N TRP A 169 -20.19 5.72 9.43
CA TRP A 169 -20.26 6.81 8.45
C TRP A 169 -21.72 7.19 8.18
N ALA A 170 -22.42 7.56 9.25
CA ALA A 170 -23.45 8.57 9.13
C ALA A 170 -22.75 9.90 8.83
N ASN A 171 -22.31 10.10 7.58
CA ASN A 171 -22.06 11.43 7.06
C ASN A 171 -23.43 12.08 6.78
N GLU A 172 -24.12 12.42 7.86
CA GLU A 172 -25.24 13.35 7.83
C GLU A 172 -24.62 14.75 7.59
N GLY A 173 -24.31 15.06 6.34
CA GLY A 173 -23.61 16.31 6.05
C GLY A 173 -23.04 16.48 4.65
N LYS A 174 -23.90 16.45 3.62
CA LYS A 174 -23.65 17.04 2.29
C LYS A 174 -22.47 16.45 1.50
N SER A 175 -22.65 15.25 0.97
CA SER A 175 -22.00 14.92 -0.30
C SER A 175 -23.03 15.13 -1.41
N GLU A 176 -22.85 16.25 -2.11
CA GLU A 176 -23.44 16.59 -3.40
C GLU A 176 -22.91 15.60 -4.45
N PHE A 177 -23.34 14.34 -4.35
CA PHE A 177 -23.23 13.39 -5.45
C PHE A 177 -24.65 13.07 -5.89
N GLU A 178 -25.14 13.87 -6.84
CA GLU A 178 -26.43 13.66 -7.47
C GLU A 178 -26.37 12.33 -8.24
N THR A 179 -27.04 11.31 -7.71
CA THR A 179 -27.32 10.09 -8.47
C THR A 179 -28.10 10.46 -9.72
N PHE A 180 -27.46 10.29 -10.87
CA PHE A 180 -28.01 10.56 -12.20
C PHE A 180 -29.24 9.70 -12.46
N ASP A 181 -30.43 10.29 -12.34
CA ASP A 181 -31.73 9.63 -12.54
C ASP A 181 -32.19 9.67 -14.01
N GLY A 182 -31.37 10.20 -14.92
CA GLY A 182 -31.66 10.24 -16.37
C GLY A 182 -32.85 11.12 -16.77
N THR A 183 -33.39 11.90 -15.84
CA THR A 183 -34.56 12.78 -16.06
C THR A 183 -34.20 14.25 -16.22
N ASN A 184 -32.95 14.62 -15.93
CA ASN A 184 -32.45 15.98 -16.08
C ASN A 184 -31.62 16.08 -17.37
N GLU A 185 -31.87 17.11 -18.17
CA GLU A 185 -31.25 17.37 -19.49
C GLU A 185 -29.76 17.75 -19.39
N GLU A 186 -28.99 17.08 -18.54
CA GLU A 186 -27.55 17.27 -18.42
C GLU A 186 -26.85 16.74 -19.67
N GLU A 187 -26.61 17.67 -20.58
CA GLU A 187 -25.81 17.42 -21.77
C GLU A 187 -24.41 16.93 -21.37
N LEU A 188 -23.99 15.81 -21.96
CA LEU A 188 -22.69 15.20 -21.73
C LEU A 188 -21.54 16.21 -21.78
N SER A 189 -20.47 15.94 -21.02
CA SER A 189 -19.20 16.65 -21.16
C SER A 189 -18.69 16.58 -22.61
N GLU A 190 -17.85 17.52 -23.03
CA GLU A 190 -17.31 17.57 -24.41
C GLU A 190 -16.71 16.24 -24.86
N VAL A 191 -16.00 15.56 -23.95
CA VAL A 191 -15.45 14.21 -24.17
C VAL A 191 -16.55 13.17 -24.33
N GLY A 192 -17.59 13.24 -23.49
CA GLY A 192 -18.76 12.37 -23.59
C GLY A 192 -19.50 12.54 -24.92
N ARG A 193 -19.67 13.78 -25.40
CA ARG A 193 -20.28 14.05 -26.72
C ARG A 193 -19.45 13.47 -27.86
N ALA A 194 -18.13 13.63 -27.82
CA ALA A 194 -17.25 13.08 -28.85
C ALA A 194 -17.28 11.55 -28.90
N ALA A 195 -17.34 10.90 -27.73
CA ALA A 195 -17.46 9.46 -27.63
C ALA A 195 -18.83 8.96 -28.15
N LEU A 196 -19.91 9.67 -27.84
CA LEU A 196 -21.25 9.29 -28.29
C LEU A 196 -21.42 9.47 -29.80
N ALA A 197 -20.92 10.56 -30.38
CA ALA A 197 -20.93 10.76 -31.83
C ALA A 197 -20.15 9.67 -32.58
N HIS A 198 -19.06 9.16 -31.99
CA HIS A 198 -18.32 8.04 -32.54
C HIS A 198 -19.14 6.73 -32.52
N LEU A 199 -19.86 6.47 -31.42
CA LEU A 199 -20.73 5.31 -31.29
C LEU A 199 -21.92 5.38 -32.26
N GLU A 200 -22.56 6.54 -32.42
CA GLU A 200 -23.65 6.74 -33.38
C GLU A 200 -23.19 6.56 -34.82
N SER A 201 -21.95 6.94 -35.15
CA SER A 201 -21.37 6.71 -36.48
C SER A 201 -21.20 5.22 -36.82
N ILE A 202 -21.14 4.34 -35.82
CA ILE A 202 -21.01 2.89 -36.02
C ILE A 202 -22.39 2.25 -36.24
N ILE A 203 -23.46 2.89 -35.77
CA ILE A 203 -24.81 2.33 -35.85
C ILE A 203 -25.44 2.71 -37.19
N VAL A 204 -25.38 1.78 -38.15
CA VAL A 204 -26.12 1.89 -39.42
C VAL A 204 -27.57 1.50 -39.17
N PHE A 205 -28.45 2.48 -39.07
CA PHE A 205 -29.90 2.28 -39.15
C PHE A 205 -30.30 2.24 -40.64
N PRO A 206 -30.93 1.15 -41.14
CA PRO A 206 -31.43 1.13 -42.51
C PRO A 206 -32.55 2.19 -42.69
N GLU A 207 -32.33 3.04 -43.69
CA GLU A 207 -33.00 4.31 -44.02
C GLU A 207 -34.53 4.21 -44.20
N GLU A 208 -35.29 5.05 -43.49
CA GLU A 208 -36.64 5.46 -43.91
C GLU A 208 -36.53 6.88 -44.49
N THR A 209 -36.96 7.01 -45.74
CA THR A 209 -36.76 8.12 -46.67
C THR A 209 -37.61 9.37 -46.41
N GLN A 210 -37.18 10.50 -47.00
CA GLN A 210 -37.95 11.70 -47.43
C GLN A 210 -38.01 12.86 -46.40
N ASP A 211 -37.83 14.14 -46.74
CA ASP A 211 -37.44 14.87 -47.96
C ASP A 211 -37.37 16.38 -47.54
N GLU A 212 -36.56 17.18 -48.28
CA GLU A 212 -36.64 18.66 -48.51
C GLU A 212 -35.97 19.68 -47.55
N ASP A 213 -34.76 20.10 -47.94
CA ASP A 213 -34.22 21.49 -47.91
C ASP A 213 -35.00 22.41 -48.90
N PRO A 214 -34.95 23.78 -48.95
CA PRO A 214 -33.81 24.70 -48.68
C PRO A 214 -34.24 26.14 -48.18
N PRO A 215 -33.62 27.31 -48.56
CA PRO A 215 -32.53 28.04 -47.87
C PRO A 215 -32.84 29.57 -47.66
N GLU A 216 -31.84 30.39 -47.24
CA GLU A 216 -31.42 31.68 -47.85
C GLU A 216 -30.81 32.74 -46.88
N GLU A 217 -29.62 33.24 -47.26
CA GLU A 217 -29.17 34.65 -47.26
C GLU A 217 -29.10 35.45 -45.92
N ALA A 218 -28.16 36.36 -45.62
CA ALA A 218 -27.17 37.16 -46.34
C ALA A 218 -26.21 37.77 -45.28
N LEU A 219 -24.88 37.62 -45.38
CA LEU A 219 -23.89 38.55 -45.99
C LEU A 219 -23.63 39.91 -45.29
N LYS A 220 -22.32 40.21 -45.18
CA LYS A 220 -21.58 41.50 -45.16
C LYS A 220 -21.11 42.04 -43.79
N ASP A 221 -19.81 42.00 -43.49
CA ASP A 221 -18.67 42.83 -43.98
C ASP A 221 -18.60 44.23 -43.33
N ALA A 222 -17.55 44.47 -42.54
CA ALA A 222 -16.71 45.67 -42.62
C ALA A 222 -15.54 45.61 -41.61
N ASP A 223 -14.33 45.74 -42.14
CA ASP A 223 -13.02 45.70 -41.52
C ASP A 223 -12.42 47.12 -41.32
N GLU A 224 -11.40 47.21 -40.45
CA GLU A 224 -10.29 48.20 -40.35
C GLU A 224 -10.41 49.64 -39.74
N THR A 225 -9.74 49.77 -38.58
CA THR A 225 -8.75 50.75 -38.04
C THR A 225 -8.70 52.28 -38.34
N LYS A 226 -8.47 53.09 -37.28
CA LYS A 226 -7.50 54.23 -37.13
C LYS A 226 -7.65 54.90 -35.74
N ASP A 227 -6.65 54.90 -34.86
CA ASP A 227 -5.48 55.81 -34.69
C ASP A 227 -5.69 57.02 -33.73
N LYS A 228 -4.98 56.94 -32.59
CA LYS A 228 -4.24 57.94 -31.79
C LYS A 228 -4.81 59.30 -31.27
N THR A 229 -4.54 59.45 -29.97
CA THR A 229 -3.92 60.59 -29.21
C THR A 229 -4.68 61.88 -28.87
N SER A 230 -4.61 62.19 -27.57
CA SER A 230 -4.42 63.49 -26.86
C SER A 230 -5.44 63.59 -25.72
N GLY A 231 -5.11 63.72 -24.43
CA GLY A 231 -4.11 64.59 -23.83
C GLY A 231 -4.85 65.76 -23.18
N THR A 232 -5.09 65.67 -21.87
CA THR A 232 -4.94 66.70 -20.80
C THR A 232 -5.37 66.08 -19.48
#